data_AF-A0A0L7KX95-F1
#
_entry.id   AF-A0A0L7KX95-F1
#
_cell.length_a   1.000
_cell.length_b   1.000
_cell.length_c   1.000
_cell.angle_alpha   90.00
_cell.angle_beta   90.00
_cell.angle_gamma   90.00
#
_symmetry.space_group_name_H-M   'P 1'
#
loop_
_entity.id
_entity.type
_entity.pdbx_description
1 polymer ?
#
loop_
_entity_poly.entity_id
_entity_poly.type
_entity_poly.pdbx_seq_one_letter_code
_entity_poly.pdbx_strand_id
1 'polypeptide(L)'
;MARLTWCLVLVCLWGLERSWGSQEVLLNMSKGFGAAFEDCKIEDHIMQDFFNFWREDYALVNRELGCMVICVAQRLGLMDADMKMHHGNAHEFAQKHGAVRANRELGCMVICVAQRLGLMDADMMMHHGNAHEFAQKHGADDETAKKLVSVCHDCEKQHEAVEDHCARILEVAKCFRTKIHELKWAPSMAVVMEEMMNAL
;
A
#
# COMPACT_ATOMS: atom_id res chain seq x y z
N MET A 1 2.62 -16.73 -29.18
CA MET A 1 1.64 -15.74 -28.64
C MET A 1 1.56 -15.72 -27.10
N ALA A 2 1.99 -16.75 -26.37
CA ALA A 2 2.01 -16.76 -24.88
C ALA A 2 3.18 -15.97 -24.25
N ARG A 3 4.24 -15.66 -25.00
CA ARG A 3 5.42 -14.92 -24.50
C ARG A 3 5.16 -13.41 -24.31
N LEU A 4 4.31 -12.81 -25.14
CA LEU A 4 3.96 -11.38 -25.03
C LEU A 4 3.06 -11.07 -23.82
N THR A 5 2.32 -12.08 -23.34
CA THR A 5 1.33 -11.93 -22.26
C THR A 5 1.97 -11.86 -20.88
N TRP A 6 3.15 -12.48 -20.71
CA TRP A 6 3.93 -12.46 -19.46
C TRP A 6 4.72 -11.15 -19.28
N CYS A 7 5.19 -10.52 -20.37
CA CYS A 7 5.86 -9.22 -20.32
C CYS A 7 4.97 -8.12 -19.72
N LEU A 8 3.67 -8.15 -19.96
CA LEU A 8 2.73 -7.15 -19.43
C LEU A 8 2.47 -7.32 -17.93
N VAL A 9 2.53 -8.54 -17.39
CA VAL A 9 2.32 -8.83 -15.96
C VAL A 9 3.54 -8.42 -15.13
N LEU A 10 4.76 -8.61 -15.65
CA LEU A 10 6.01 -8.26 -14.96
C LEU A 10 6.35 -6.76 -15.05
N VAL A 11 6.03 -6.08 -16.17
CA VAL A 11 6.12 -4.61 -16.26
C VAL A 11 5.18 -3.92 -15.26
N CYS A 12 4.02 -4.52 -14.96
CA CYS A 12 3.10 -3.99 -13.94
C CYS A 12 3.62 -4.18 -12.50
N LEU A 13 4.43 -5.20 -12.22
CA LEU A 13 4.99 -5.42 -10.88
C LEU A 13 6.28 -4.62 -10.62
N TRP A 14 7.02 -4.21 -11.66
CA TRP A 14 8.32 -3.51 -11.51
C TRP A 14 8.34 -2.08 -12.06
N GLY A 15 7.32 -1.65 -12.82
CA GLY A 15 7.16 -0.26 -13.25
C GLY A 15 6.64 0.71 -12.18
N LEU A 16 6.21 0.20 -11.02
CA LEU A 16 5.55 0.98 -9.96
C LEU A 16 6.43 1.34 -8.75
N GLU A 17 7.72 0.98 -8.74
CA GLU A 17 8.68 1.52 -7.75
C GLU A 17 9.38 2.80 -8.24
N ARG A 18 8.84 3.45 -9.27
CA ARG A 18 9.13 4.87 -9.48
C ARG A 18 8.27 5.62 -8.46
N SER A 19 8.87 6.55 -7.74
CA SER A 19 8.38 7.36 -6.60
C SER A 19 7.10 8.20 -6.84
N TRP A 20 6.19 7.75 -7.68
CA TRP A 20 4.90 8.36 -8.03
C TRP A 20 3.99 8.49 -6.81
N GLY A 21 4.21 7.70 -5.77
CA GLY A 21 3.50 7.83 -4.49
C GLY A 21 3.84 9.10 -3.73
N SER A 22 5.10 9.52 -3.59
CA SER A 22 5.43 10.54 -2.56
C SER A 22 4.95 11.95 -2.93
N GLN A 23 5.11 12.39 -4.18
CA GLN A 23 4.69 13.73 -4.60
C GLN A 23 3.16 13.84 -4.70
N GLU A 24 2.49 12.84 -5.26
CA GLU A 24 1.02 12.83 -5.37
C GLU A 24 0.35 12.72 -3.99
N VAL A 25 0.90 11.90 -3.09
CA VAL A 25 0.40 11.80 -1.71
C VAL A 25 0.61 13.09 -0.95
N LEU A 26 1.80 13.70 -1.02
CA LEU A 26 2.03 15.00 -0.38
C LEU A 26 1.14 16.10 -0.97
N LEU A 27 0.85 16.07 -2.27
CA LEU A 27 -0.12 16.97 -2.90
C LEU A 27 -1.53 16.75 -2.37
N ASN A 28 -1.98 15.50 -2.29
CA ASN A 28 -3.32 15.17 -1.78
C ASN A 28 -3.46 15.51 -0.30
N MET A 29 -2.45 15.23 0.52
CA MET A 29 -2.40 15.66 1.93
C MET A 29 -2.43 17.19 2.05
N SER A 30 -1.67 17.91 1.21
CA SER A 30 -1.66 19.38 1.21
C SER A 30 -3.03 19.95 0.84
N LYS A 31 -3.75 19.34 -0.12
CA LYS A 31 -5.14 19.71 -0.45
C LYS A 31 -6.10 19.44 0.71
N GLY A 32 -5.95 18.31 1.39
CA GLY A 32 -6.74 17.95 2.57
C GLY A 32 -6.58 18.97 3.71
N PHE A 33 -5.34 19.45 3.93
CA PHE A 33 -5.08 20.57 4.84
C PHE A 33 -5.77 21.86 4.39
N GLY A 34 -5.69 22.17 3.09
CA GLY A 34 -6.35 23.33 2.49
C GLY A 34 -7.87 23.38 2.66
N ALA A 35 -8.54 22.24 2.75
CA ALA A 35 -9.99 22.17 2.95
C ALA A 35 -10.46 22.78 4.28
N ALA A 36 -9.59 22.81 5.30
CA ALA A 36 -9.91 23.39 6.61
C ALA A 36 -9.54 24.88 6.72
N PHE A 37 -9.06 25.51 5.64
CA PHE A 37 -8.58 26.89 5.67
C PHE A 37 -9.70 27.90 5.90
N GLU A 38 -10.89 27.62 5.37
CA GLU A 38 -12.08 28.47 5.55
C GLU A 38 -12.46 28.60 7.04
N ASP A 39 -12.25 27.54 7.81
CA ASP A 39 -12.57 27.48 9.24
C ASP A 39 -11.53 28.16 10.15
N CYS A 40 -10.36 28.49 9.60
CA CYS A 40 -9.20 29.01 10.33
C CYS A 40 -8.89 30.49 10.10
N LYS A 41 -9.74 31.22 9.32
CA LYS A 41 -9.64 32.67 9.10
C LYS A 41 -8.21 33.14 8.80
N ILE A 42 -7.62 32.56 7.75
CA ILE A 42 -6.23 32.78 7.36
C ILE A 42 -6.09 34.13 6.64
N GLU A 43 -5.07 34.92 6.99
CA GLU A 43 -4.72 36.18 6.32
C GLU A 43 -3.85 35.94 5.07
N ASP A 44 -3.91 36.84 4.10
CA ASP A 44 -3.29 36.66 2.76
C ASP A 44 -1.76 36.45 2.81
N HIS A 45 -1.05 37.11 3.74
CA HIS A 45 0.39 36.94 3.87
C HIS A 45 0.78 35.57 4.47
N ILE A 46 -0.12 34.95 5.24
CA ILE A 46 0.06 33.58 5.77
C ILE A 46 -0.15 32.55 4.65
N MET A 47 -1.05 32.82 3.70
CA MET A 47 -1.26 31.97 2.52
C MET A 47 0.00 31.90 1.65
N GLN A 48 0.72 33.02 1.51
CA GLN A 48 2.00 33.03 0.81
C GLN A 48 3.04 32.12 1.48
N ASP A 49 3.12 32.12 2.81
CA ASP A 49 4.00 31.18 3.54
C ASP A 49 3.62 29.72 3.29
N PHE A 50 2.31 29.42 3.25
CA PHE A 50 1.83 28.07 2.95
C PHE A 50 2.19 27.61 1.53
N PHE A 51 2.03 28.45 0.52
CA PHE A 51 2.41 28.11 -0.86
C PHE A 51 3.92 27.93 -1.04
N ASN A 52 4.73 28.61 -0.23
CA ASN A 52 6.18 28.46 -0.25
C ASN A 52 6.68 27.36 0.70
N PHE A 53 5.81 26.66 1.44
CA PHE A 53 6.20 25.67 2.45
C PHE A 53 7.15 24.58 1.92
N TRP A 54 6.91 24.12 0.69
CA TRP A 54 7.72 23.07 0.06
C TRP A 54 9.01 23.58 -0.62
N ARG A 55 9.29 24.88 -0.58
CA ARG A 55 10.49 25.46 -1.19
C ARG A 55 11.67 25.39 -0.23
N GLU A 56 12.77 24.79 -0.68
CA GLU A 56 13.98 24.62 0.12
C GLU A 56 14.66 25.95 0.51
N ASP A 57 14.49 27.00 -0.31
CA ASP A 57 15.06 28.32 -0.09
C ASP A 57 14.17 29.25 0.76
N TYR A 58 13.02 28.76 1.23
CA TYR A 58 12.06 29.56 2.01
C TYR A 58 12.23 29.35 3.51
N ALA A 59 12.47 30.43 4.25
CA ALA A 59 12.58 30.38 5.70
C ALA A 59 11.19 30.46 6.37
N LEU A 60 10.75 29.37 6.99
CA LEU A 60 9.50 29.30 7.75
C LEU A 60 9.65 29.94 9.15
N VAL A 61 9.81 31.26 9.20
CA VAL A 61 10.01 32.03 10.44
C VAL A 61 8.74 32.68 10.97
N ASN A 62 7.63 32.63 10.22
CA ASN A 62 6.39 33.27 10.61
C ASN A 62 5.65 32.45 11.67
N ARG A 63 5.49 33.03 12.87
CA ARG A 63 4.73 32.42 13.97
C ARG A 63 3.26 32.19 13.58
N GLU A 64 2.68 33.04 12.75
CA GLU A 64 1.28 32.97 12.36
C GLU A 64 0.98 31.77 11.47
N LEU A 65 1.95 31.34 10.66
CA LEU A 65 1.88 30.07 9.94
C LEU A 65 1.76 28.89 10.93
N GLY A 66 2.50 28.92 12.03
CA GLY A 66 2.40 27.92 13.09
C GLY A 66 1.01 27.89 13.74
N CYS A 67 0.43 29.07 14.03
CA CYS A 67 -0.93 29.18 14.54
C CYS A 67 -1.97 28.61 13.56
N MET A 68 -1.80 28.88 12.26
CA MET A 68 -2.65 28.35 11.20
C MET A 68 -2.57 26.83 11.12
N VAL A 69 -1.36 26.25 11.13
CA VAL A 69 -1.17 24.79 11.08
C VAL A 69 -1.82 24.10 12.28
N ILE A 70 -1.71 24.68 13.47
CA ILE A 70 -2.38 24.17 14.68
C ILE A 70 -3.90 24.21 14.52
N CYS A 71 -4.46 25.33 14.06
CA CYS A 71 -5.90 25.45 13.84
C CYS A 71 -6.41 24.38 12.86
N VAL A 72 -5.74 24.24 11.71
CA VAL A 72 -6.08 23.25 10.68
C VAL A 72 -5.98 21.84 11.24
N ALA A 73 -4.92 21.51 11.98
CA ALA A 73 -4.76 20.20 12.60
C ALA A 73 -5.85 19.89 13.63
N GLN A 74 -6.28 20.87 14.44
CA GLN A 74 -7.40 20.71 15.36
C GLN A 74 -8.74 20.53 14.64
N ARG A 75 -8.99 21.30 13.59
CA ARG A 75 -10.22 21.19 12.77
C ARG A 75 -10.34 19.84 12.08
N LEU A 76 -9.22 19.30 11.63
CA LEU A 76 -9.13 17.97 11.04
C LEU A 76 -9.08 16.85 12.10
N GLY A 77 -9.13 17.18 13.40
CA GLY A 77 -9.08 16.19 14.48
C GLY A 77 -7.74 15.46 14.60
N LEU A 78 -6.67 16.02 14.06
CA LEU A 78 -5.33 15.42 14.06
C LEU A 78 -4.61 15.59 15.40
N MET A 79 -5.15 16.39 16.31
CA MET A 79 -4.58 16.64 17.63
C MET A 79 -5.49 16.08 18.74
N ASP A 80 -4.87 15.62 19.82
CA ASP A 80 -5.55 15.21 21.05
C ASP A 80 -5.77 16.41 22.00
N ALA A 81 -6.36 16.15 23.16
CA ALA A 81 -6.65 17.17 24.17
C ALA A 81 -5.38 17.83 24.76
N ASP A 82 -4.22 17.17 24.66
CA ASP A 82 -2.93 17.64 25.15
C ASP A 82 -2.12 18.40 24.08
N MET A 83 -2.74 18.72 22.93
CA MET A 83 -2.09 19.35 21.78
C MET A 83 -0.97 18.49 21.17
N LYS A 84 -1.07 17.16 21.28
CA LYS A 84 -0.19 16.22 20.59
C LYS A 84 -0.90 15.61 19.40
N MET A 85 -0.13 15.05 18.48
CA MET A 85 -0.70 14.34 17.33
C MET A 85 -1.49 13.12 17.80
N HIS A 86 -2.77 13.08 17.45
CA HIS A 86 -3.62 11.93 17.71
C HIS A 86 -3.30 10.82 16.70
N HIS A 87 -2.53 9.81 17.12
CA HIS A 87 -1.98 8.77 16.24
C HIS A 87 -3.03 8.07 15.36
N GLY A 88 -4.21 7.73 15.89
CA GLY A 88 -5.28 7.09 15.11
C GLY A 88 -5.80 7.99 13.98
N ASN A 89 -6.36 9.15 14.33
CA ASN A 89 -6.84 10.15 13.38
C ASN A 89 -5.78 10.59 12.37
N ALA A 90 -4.52 10.78 12.79
CA ALA A 90 -3.43 11.12 11.87
C ALA A 90 -3.14 10.00 10.86
N HIS A 91 -3.19 8.74 11.31
CA HIS A 91 -3.05 7.59 10.44
C HIS A 91 -4.20 7.50 9.42
N GLU A 92 -5.45 7.65 9.88
CA GLU A 92 -6.63 7.64 9.01
C GLU A 92 -6.62 8.80 8.00
N PHE A 93 -6.21 10.00 8.44
CA PHE A 93 -6.08 11.15 7.56
C PHE A 93 -5.09 10.88 6.43
N ALA A 94 -3.91 10.34 6.77
CA ALA A 94 -2.89 9.99 5.78
C ALA A 94 -3.44 8.95 4.78
N GLN A 95 -4.10 7.89 5.27
CA GLN A 95 -4.71 6.88 4.41
C GLN A 95 -5.76 7.48 3.45
N LYS A 96 -6.68 8.32 3.96
CA LYS A 96 -7.71 8.97 3.13
C LYS A 96 -7.11 9.86 2.03
N HIS A 97 -5.90 10.37 2.23
CA HIS A 97 -5.21 11.25 1.28
C HIS A 97 -4.08 10.55 0.51
N GLY A 98 -4.18 9.24 0.35
CA GLY A 98 -3.32 8.46 -0.53
C GLY A 98 -2.07 7.88 0.12
N ALA A 99 -1.80 8.15 1.40
CA ALA A 99 -0.76 7.46 2.17
C ALA A 99 -1.21 6.04 2.59
N VAL A 100 -1.87 5.32 1.68
CA VAL A 100 -2.21 3.90 1.88
C VAL A 100 -1.00 3.03 1.53
N ARG A 101 -0.60 2.23 2.52
CA ARG A 101 0.32 1.10 2.40
C ARG A 101 -0.40 -0.03 1.64
N ALA A 102 0.01 -0.27 0.40
CA ALA A 102 -0.57 -1.20 -0.59
C ALA A 102 -1.82 -0.66 -1.30
N ASN A 103 -1.65 -0.36 -2.59
CA ASN A 103 -2.68 0.19 -3.46
C ASN A 103 -3.83 -0.81 -3.62
N ARG A 104 -5.07 -0.45 -3.25
CA ARG A 104 -6.28 -1.28 -3.45
C ARG A 104 -6.34 -1.86 -4.88
N GLU A 105 -5.95 -1.09 -5.89
CA GLU A 105 -5.88 -1.52 -7.29
C GLU A 105 -4.88 -2.66 -7.52
N LEU A 106 -3.75 -2.65 -6.80
CA LEU A 106 -2.80 -3.77 -6.80
C LEU A 106 -3.47 -5.03 -6.22
N GLY A 107 -4.29 -4.88 -5.19
CA GLY A 107 -5.06 -6.00 -4.64
C GLY A 107 -6.03 -6.59 -5.65
N CYS A 108 -6.80 -5.73 -6.34
CA CYS A 108 -7.67 -6.17 -7.42
C CYS A 108 -6.89 -6.84 -8.57
N MET A 109 -5.70 -6.32 -8.90
CA MET A 109 -4.81 -6.94 -9.89
C MET A 109 -4.35 -8.34 -9.45
N VAL A 110 -3.96 -8.51 -8.19
CA VAL A 110 -3.56 -9.83 -7.63
C VAL A 110 -4.71 -10.82 -7.72
N ILE A 111 -5.93 -10.41 -7.33
CA ILE A 111 -7.14 -11.23 -7.47
C ILE A 111 -7.36 -11.65 -8.92
N CYS A 112 -7.28 -10.69 -9.86
CA CYS A 112 -7.48 -10.96 -11.29
C CYS A 112 -6.50 -12.01 -11.82
N VAL A 113 -5.22 -11.89 -11.46
CA VAL A 113 -4.19 -12.88 -11.83
C VAL A 113 -4.47 -14.24 -11.19
N ALA A 114 -4.80 -14.26 -9.89
CA ALA A 114 -5.08 -15.49 -9.16
C ALA A 114 -6.30 -16.25 -9.72
N GLN A 115 -7.38 -15.54 -10.05
CA GLN A 115 -8.55 -16.12 -10.72
C GLN A 115 -8.21 -16.70 -12.08
N ARG A 116 -7.40 -15.99 -12.88
CA ARG A 116 -6.95 -16.47 -14.20
C ARG A 116 -6.10 -17.73 -14.12
N LEU A 117 -5.37 -17.90 -13.02
CA LEU A 117 -4.60 -19.11 -12.71
C LEU A 117 -5.45 -20.20 -12.02
N GLY A 118 -6.73 -19.93 -11.75
CA GLY A 118 -7.62 -20.87 -11.05
C GLY A 118 -7.26 -21.06 -9.57
N LEU A 119 -6.54 -20.13 -8.96
CA LEU A 119 -6.08 -20.22 -7.57
C LEU A 119 -7.11 -19.74 -6.55
N MET A 120 -8.23 -19.18 -7.02
CA MET A 120 -9.30 -18.66 -6.18
C MET A 120 -10.56 -19.51 -6.36
N ASP A 121 -11.33 -19.66 -5.29
CA ASP A 121 -12.66 -20.27 -5.31
C ASP A 121 -13.77 -19.22 -5.55
N ALA A 122 -15.03 -19.66 -5.45
CA ALA A 122 -16.20 -18.81 -5.66
C ALA A 122 -16.40 -17.75 -4.55
N ASP A 123 -15.81 -17.96 -3.38
CA ASP A 123 -15.93 -17.09 -2.19
C ASP A 123 -14.78 -16.07 -2.10
N MET A 124 -13.96 -15.97 -3.16
CA MET A 124 -12.79 -15.10 -3.22
C MET A 124 -11.75 -15.46 -2.15
N MET A 125 -11.59 -16.77 -1.91
CA MET A 125 -10.59 -17.38 -1.06
C MET A 125 -9.69 -18.30 -1.89
N MET A 126 -8.52 -18.67 -1.37
CA MET A 126 -7.61 -19.54 -2.08
C MET A 126 -8.21 -20.94 -2.24
N HIS A 127 -8.21 -21.46 -3.47
CA HIS A 127 -8.58 -22.84 -3.74
C HIS A 127 -7.41 -23.78 -3.37
N HIS A 128 -7.53 -24.50 -2.25
CA HIS A 128 -6.43 -25.30 -1.67
C HIS A 128 -5.82 -26.33 -2.64
N GLY A 129 -6.66 -27.08 -3.36
CA GLY A 129 -6.19 -28.10 -4.33
C GLY A 129 -5.36 -27.50 -5.47
N ASN A 130 -5.93 -26.54 -6.19
CA ASN A 130 -5.26 -25.83 -7.27
C ASN A 130 -3.99 -25.10 -6.81
N ALA A 131 -3.99 -24.49 -5.62
CA ALA A 131 -2.80 -23.86 -5.06
C ALA A 131 -1.68 -24.87 -4.76
N HIS A 132 -2.03 -26.04 -4.22
CA HIS A 132 -1.08 -27.14 -4.00
C HIS A 132 -0.49 -27.64 -5.31
N GLU A 133 -1.33 -27.92 -6.31
CA GLU A 133 -0.88 -28.35 -7.64
C GLU A 133 -0.02 -27.31 -8.35
N PHE A 134 -0.38 -26.02 -8.21
CA PHE A 134 0.39 -24.93 -8.78
C PHE A 134 1.80 -24.90 -8.16
N ALA A 135 1.92 -24.97 -6.83
CA ALA A 135 3.22 -25.03 -6.16
C ALA A 135 4.06 -26.22 -6.67
N GLN A 136 3.46 -27.40 -6.80
CA GLN A 136 4.15 -28.59 -7.31
C GLN A 136 4.63 -28.44 -8.76
N LYS A 137 3.79 -27.89 -9.64
CA LYS A 137 4.16 -27.60 -11.04
C LYS A 137 5.34 -26.61 -11.15
N HIS A 138 5.56 -25.80 -10.12
CA HIS A 138 6.63 -24.82 -10.03
C HIS A 138 7.81 -25.26 -9.15
N GLY A 139 7.93 -26.57 -8.88
CA GLY A 139 9.12 -27.16 -8.28
C GLY A 139 9.07 -27.34 -6.76
N ALA A 140 7.94 -27.09 -6.12
CA ALA A 140 7.74 -27.48 -4.72
C ALA A 140 7.52 -29.00 -4.61
N ASP A 141 8.16 -29.65 -3.65
CA ASP A 141 7.74 -30.99 -3.22
C ASP A 141 6.39 -30.93 -2.48
N ASP A 142 5.82 -32.10 -2.18
CA ASP A 142 4.50 -32.18 -1.53
C ASP A 142 4.47 -31.53 -0.14
N GLU A 143 5.55 -31.63 0.64
CA GLU A 143 5.63 -31.02 1.96
C GLU A 143 5.71 -29.49 1.87
N THR A 144 6.52 -28.97 0.96
CA THR A 144 6.66 -27.54 0.71
C THR A 144 5.36 -26.94 0.19
N ALA A 145 4.70 -27.61 -0.76
CA ALA A 145 3.41 -27.18 -1.29
C ALA A 145 2.32 -27.11 -0.21
N LYS A 146 2.20 -28.14 0.63
CA LYS A 146 1.30 -28.14 1.81
C LYS A 146 1.59 -26.98 2.75
N LYS A 147 2.87 -26.73 3.01
CA LYS A 147 3.29 -25.66 3.91
C LYS A 147 2.95 -24.27 3.35
N LEU A 148 3.15 -24.04 2.05
CA LEU A 148 2.76 -22.79 1.39
C LEU A 148 1.24 -22.56 1.47
N VAL A 149 0.44 -23.57 1.15
CA VAL A 149 -1.03 -23.51 1.25
C VAL A 149 -1.47 -23.22 2.69
N SER A 150 -0.88 -23.88 3.68
CA SER A 150 -1.19 -23.61 5.09
C SER A 150 -0.90 -22.17 5.49
N VAL A 151 0.25 -21.62 5.08
CA VAL A 151 0.62 -20.23 5.41
C VAL A 151 -0.36 -19.24 4.77
N CYS A 152 -0.75 -19.44 3.51
CA CYS A 152 -1.75 -18.61 2.85
C CYS A 152 -3.09 -18.66 3.59
N HIS A 153 -3.57 -19.86 3.93
CA HIS A 153 -4.85 -20.07 4.62
C HIS A 153 -4.88 -19.40 6.01
N ASP A 154 -3.78 -19.50 6.76
CA ASP A 154 -3.68 -18.86 8.07
C ASP A 154 -3.68 -17.33 7.97
N CYS A 155 -3.11 -16.77 6.89
CA CYS A 155 -3.16 -15.35 6.59
C CYS A 155 -4.56 -14.90 6.15
N GLU A 156 -5.28 -15.72 5.37
CA GLU A 156 -6.67 -15.45 4.99
C GLU A 156 -7.59 -15.36 6.21
N LYS A 157 -7.48 -16.32 7.14
CA LYS A 157 -8.25 -16.31 8.40
C LYS A 157 -7.98 -15.07 9.24
N GLN A 158 -6.73 -14.61 9.32
CA GLN A 158 -6.38 -13.41 10.10
C GLN A 158 -7.06 -12.14 9.57
N HIS A 159 -7.40 -12.12 8.29
CA HIS A 159 -7.94 -10.93 7.61
C HIS A 159 -9.34 -11.17 7.04
N GLU A 160 -10.05 -12.21 7.50
CA GLU A 160 -11.39 -12.56 6.99
C GLU A 160 -12.43 -11.47 7.24
N ALA A 161 -12.24 -10.67 8.30
CA ALA A 161 -13.11 -9.55 8.66
C ALA A 161 -13.00 -8.34 7.71
N VAL A 162 -12.04 -8.32 6.78
CA VAL A 162 -11.90 -7.24 5.80
C VAL A 162 -12.90 -7.46 4.66
N GLU A 163 -13.90 -6.58 4.58
CA GLU A 163 -15.01 -6.71 3.61
C GLU A 163 -14.58 -6.47 2.16
N ASP A 164 -13.73 -5.47 1.89
CA ASP A 164 -13.24 -5.20 0.53
C ASP A 164 -12.21 -6.25 0.13
N HIS A 165 -12.56 -7.11 -0.83
CA HIS A 165 -11.70 -8.21 -1.28
C HIS A 165 -10.31 -7.74 -1.76
N CYS A 166 -10.25 -6.58 -2.43
CA CYS A 166 -8.99 -6.03 -2.93
C CYS A 166 -8.08 -5.53 -1.80
N ALA A 167 -8.64 -4.96 -0.73
CA ALA A 167 -7.89 -4.63 0.48
C ALA A 167 -7.49 -5.90 1.24
N ARG A 168 -8.42 -6.85 1.38
CA ARG A 168 -8.18 -8.12 2.09
C ARG A 168 -6.99 -8.88 1.52
N ILE A 169 -6.94 -9.08 0.20
CA ILE A 169 -5.86 -9.85 -0.44
C ILE A 169 -4.49 -9.19 -0.25
N LEU A 170 -4.42 -7.87 -0.08
CA LEU A 170 -3.17 -7.18 0.21
C LEU A 170 -2.70 -7.42 1.63
N GLU A 171 -3.61 -7.46 2.61
CA GLU A 171 -3.28 -7.84 3.98
C GLU A 171 -2.83 -9.32 4.04
N VAL A 172 -3.53 -10.20 3.34
CA VAL A 172 -3.12 -11.61 3.18
C VAL A 172 -1.72 -11.71 2.55
N ALA A 173 -1.44 -10.96 1.48
CA ALA A 173 -0.13 -10.94 0.83
C ALA A 173 0.98 -10.39 1.73
N LYS A 174 0.71 -9.35 2.53
CA LYS A 174 1.66 -8.80 3.53
C LYS A 174 1.96 -9.83 4.63
N CYS A 175 0.92 -10.50 5.13
CA CYS A 175 1.05 -11.59 6.10
C CYS A 175 1.90 -12.72 5.52
N PHE A 176 1.56 -13.20 4.32
CA PHE A 176 2.28 -14.26 3.63
C PHE A 176 3.76 -13.90 3.44
N ARG A 177 4.05 -12.70 2.92
CA ARG A 177 5.43 -12.20 2.77
C ARG A 177 6.21 -12.26 4.07
N THR A 178 5.62 -11.82 5.17
CA THR A 178 6.24 -11.84 6.50
C THR A 178 6.59 -13.26 6.91
N LYS A 179 5.68 -14.21 6.73
CA LYS A 179 5.90 -15.64 7.03
C LYS A 179 6.97 -16.27 6.15
N ILE A 180 7.03 -15.94 4.86
CA ILE A 180 8.08 -16.40 3.95
C ILE A 180 9.47 -15.87 4.37
N HIS A 181 9.55 -14.63 4.87
CA HIS A 181 10.79 -14.11 5.44
C HIS A 181 11.19 -14.83 6.74
N GLU A 182 10.25 -15.12 7.64
CA GLU A 182 10.50 -15.90 8.87
C GLU A 182 11.05 -17.30 8.52
N LEU A 183 10.55 -17.91 7.45
CA LEU A 183 11.02 -19.19 6.92
C LEU A 183 12.36 -19.11 6.18
N LYS A 184 12.89 -17.90 5.93
CA LYS A 184 14.07 -17.64 5.09
C LYS A 184 13.94 -18.18 3.66
N TRP A 185 12.70 -18.20 3.15
CA TRP A 185 12.38 -18.66 1.81
C TRP A 185 12.27 -17.51 0.80
N ALA A 186 12.33 -16.27 1.27
CA ALA A 186 12.28 -15.10 0.39
C ALA A 186 13.54 -15.05 -0.50
N PRO A 187 13.40 -15.03 -1.84
CA PRO A 187 14.54 -14.92 -2.74
C PRO A 187 15.20 -13.53 -2.59
N SER A 188 16.51 -13.47 -2.81
CA SER A 188 17.20 -12.19 -2.84
C SER A 188 16.83 -11.40 -4.10
N MET A 189 16.84 -10.07 -4.02
CA MET A 189 16.53 -9.21 -5.17
C MET A 189 17.42 -9.49 -6.38
N ALA A 190 18.69 -9.84 -6.15
CA ALA A 190 19.63 -10.18 -7.22
C ALA A 190 19.16 -11.43 -8.00
N VAL A 191 18.77 -12.49 -7.29
CA VAL A 191 18.26 -13.73 -7.91
C VAL A 191 16.97 -13.47 -8.66
N VAL A 192 16.06 -12.67 -8.10
CA VAL A 192 14.80 -12.33 -8.77
C VAL A 192 15.05 -11.58 -10.08
N MET A 193 15.95 -10.58 -10.08
CA MET A 193 16.28 -9.83 -11.29
C MET A 193 16.89 -10.71 -12.37
N GLU A 194 17.83 -11.58 -12.01
CA GLU A 194 18.49 -12.50 -12.93
C GLU A 194 17.50 -13.43 -13.61
N GLU A 195 16.65 -14.12 -12.82
CA GLU A 195 15.64 -15.03 -13.35
C GLU A 195 14.59 -14.30 -14.21
N MET A 196 14.22 -13.07 -13.84
CA MET A 196 13.31 -12.26 -14.64
C MET A 196 13.92 -11.82 -15.98
N MET A 197 15.21 -11.48 -16.01
CA MET A 197 15.91 -11.15 -17.24
C MET A 197 16.05 -12.36 -18.16
N ASN A 198 16.24 -13.56 -17.60
CA ASN A 198 16.36 -14.80 -18.36
C ASN A 198 15.00 -15.29 -18.92
N ALA A 199 13.89 -14.82 -18.35
CA ALA A 199 12.53 -15.17 -18.78
C ALA A 199 11.97 -14.25 -19.90
N LEU A 200 12.66 -13.14 -20.22
CA LEU A 200 12.35 -12.22 -21.32
C LEU A 200 12.99 -12.67 -22.64
#